data_AF-A0A9X3IBA2-F1
#
_entry.id   AF-A0A9X3IBA2-F1
#
_cell.length_a   1.000
_cell.length_b   1.000
_cell.length_c   1.000
_cell.angle_alpha   90.00
_cell.angle_beta   90.00
_cell.angle_gamma   90.00
#
_symmetry.space_group_name_H-M   'P 1'
#
loop_
_entity.id
_entity.type
_entity.pdbx_description
1 polymer ?
#
loop_
_entity_poly.entity_id
_entity_poly.type
_entity_poly.pdbx_seq_one_letter_code
_entity_poly.pdbx_strand_id
1 'polypeptide(L)'
;MDKLLTIAGKPMDRFYKLPFEKGGRVLRQQVLEAHTDHRVAENQYYLYDKDIISFKRGLVTMEVSQIDEKWTIYKPARIYFKVEYDHLLISCTLDTDCTYLSWNVYLALSVMMRKGAVDFNPYYWPACYDQTTGRLKFIKIFNDRQGFNIELRKGFTGLFRPDDPFPLLDGRQTMKRDTRQATTHTLTSTGRGVGYCLAHTSLQHYGSHHYPFLIPYVFKSNADRRTVKSFERFVSIEADLDGITLSPEQKTLNERSFEMRSIAPLHTWTDRYTPEKEKEAEEKNAAHRKALHMHWNKVLPLLAAQSFTHYWFTFSMRHIKDRPAKRSMERMTFSIEMPRLSFLLSDKGDYFELFLRFKIAGKLMLFHNDRQALPLVRSQAQPELWYLLEAEMDAEVVAFFCEFRCKIQVPKDYYEEHFERYVRQLETYYELERR
;
A
#
# COMPACT_ATOMS: atom_id res chain seq x y z
N MET A 1 -41.08 -0.76 7.16
CA MET A 1 -41.21 -1.97 8.00
C MET A 1 -40.13 -2.93 7.56
N ASP A 2 -38.99 -2.89 8.24
CA ASP A 2 -37.87 -3.78 7.96
C ASP A 2 -38.28 -5.22 8.28
N LYS A 3 -38.26 -6.09 7.27
CA LYS A 3 -38.23 -7.52 7.52
C LYS A 3 -36.94 -7.79 8.29
N LEU A 4 -37.05 -8.07 9.59
CA LEU A 4 -35.96 -8.57 10.43
C LEU A 4 -35.18 -9.60 9.60
N LEU A 5 -33.94 -9.26 9.25
CA LEU A 5 -33.09 -10.13 8.44
C LEU A 5 -32.86 -11.41 9.25
N THR A 6 -33.51 -12.50 8.86
CA THR A 6 -33.25 -13.82 9.44
C THR A 6 -32.07 -14.45 8.74
N ILE A 7 -31.03 -14.76 9.51
CA ILE A 7 -29.82 -15.43 9.04
C ILE A 7 -29.83 -16.83 9.66
N ALA A 8 -29.82 -17.87 8.83
CA ALA A 8 -29.95 -19.27 9.25
C ALA A 8 -31.23 -19.57 10.08
N GLY A 9 -32.34 -18.87 9.80
CA GLY A 9 -33.62 -19.06 10.50
C GLY A 9 -33.72 -18.36 11.87
N LYS A 10 -32.67 -17.67 12.32
CA LYS A 10 -32.68 -16.83 13.53
C LYS A 10 -32.62 -15.35 13.13
N PRO A 11 -33.38 -14.45 13.77
CA PRO A 11 -33.17 -13.02 13.60
C PRO A 11 -31.79 -12.59 14.16
N MET A 12 -31.18 -11.57 13.55
CA MET A 12 -29.81 -11.13 13.86
C MET A 12 -29.59 -10.73 15.32
N ASP A 13 -30.63 -10.22 15.99
CA ASP A 13 -30.64 -9.88 17.42
C ASP A 13 -30.42 -11.08 18.36
N ARG A 14 -30.53 -12.31 17.84
CA ARG A 14 -30.25 -13.56 18.57
C ARG A 14 -28.84 -14.11 18.34
N PHE A 15 -27.98 -13.37 17.63
CA PHE A 15 -26.59 -13.74 17.44
C PHE A 15 -25.77 -13.31 18.66
N TYR A 16 -24.80 -14.13 19.06
CA TYR A 16 -23.82 -13.76 20.08
C TYR A 16 -22.92 -12.66 19.51
N LYS A 17 -22.62 -11.62 20.30
CA LYS A 17 -21.81 -10.48 19.86
C LYS A 17 -20.45 -10.50 20.55
N LEU A 18 -19.37 -10.58 19.77
CA LEU A 18 -18.00 -10.37 20.24
C LEU A 18 -17.44 -9.06 19.67
N PRO A 19 -16.97 -8.12 20.49
CA PRO A 19 -16.38 -6.89 19.99
C PRO A 19 -15.01 -7.13 19.32
N PHE A 20 -14.68 -6.34 18.31
CA PHE A 20 -13.32 -6.27 17.77
C PHE A 20 -12.47 -5.23 18.50
N GLU A 21 -11.16 -5.27 18.26
CA GLU A 21 -10.29 -4.16 18.65
C GLU A 21 -10.65 -2.87 17.91
N LYS A 22 -10.49 -1.72 18.58
CA LYS A 22 -10.67 -0.42 17.91
C LYS A 22 -9.70 -0.30 16.74
N GLY A 23 -10.22 0.16 15.59
CA GLY A 23 -9.43 0.39 14.38
C GLY A 23 -9.15 -0.86 13.56
N GLY A 24 -9.84 -1.97 13.80
CA GLY A 24 -9.70 -3.17 12.98
C GLY A 24 -10.80 -4.21 13.16
N ARG A 25 -10.69 -5.31 12.42
CA ARG A 25 -11.59 -6.48 12.50
C ARG A 25 -10.88 -7.69 13.08
N VAL A 26 -10.00 -7.40 14.03
CA VAL A 26 -9.18 -8.40 14.69
C VAL A 26 -9.88 -8.78 15.99
N LEU A 27 -10.10 -10.07 16.16
CA LEU A 27 -10.57 -10.64 17.42
C LEU A 27 -9.39 -11.26 18.16
N ARG A 28 -9.10 -10.77 19.36
CA ARG A 28 -8.05 -11.32 20.23
C ARG A 28 -8.59 -12.41 21.14
N GLN A 29 -7.72 -13.35 21.48
CA GLN A 29 -8.00 -14.42 22.41
C GLN A 29 -8.47 -13.90 23.78
N GLN A 30 -7.87 -12.83 24.30
CA GLN A 30 -8.28 -12.20 25.56
C GLN A 30 -9.74 -11.72 25.55
N VAL A 31 -10.20 -11.18 24.41
CA VAL A 31 -11.60 -10.76 24.26
C VAL A 31 -12.51 -11.97 24.29
N LEU A 32 -12.16 -13.03 23.56
CA LEU A 32 -12.91 -14.29 23.55
C LEU A 32 -13.02 -14.89 24.96
N GLU A 33 -11.90 -15.00 25.69
CA GLU A 33 -11.84 -15.60 27.03
C GLU A 33 -12.52 -14.75 28.12
N ALA A 34 -12.64 -13.44 27.92
CA ALA A 34 -13.42 -12.57 28.80
C ALA A 34 -14.94 -12.76 28.67
N HIS A 35 -15.39 -13.37 27.57
CA HIS A 35 -16.81 -13.53 27.23
C HIS A 35 -17.32 -14.96 27.47
N THR A 36 -16.50 -15.84 28.05
CA THR A 36 -16.88 -17.22 28.34
C THR A 36 -16.01 -17.81 29.45
N ASP A 37 -16.53 -18.81 30.17
CA ASP A 37 -15.77 -19.58 31.15
C ASP A 37 -14.96 -20.73 30.51
N HIS A 38 -15.16 -20.99 29.21
CA HIS A 38 -14.46 -22.04 28.48
C HIS A 38 -12.95 -21.77 28.44
N ARG A 39 -12.13 -22.81 28.65
CA ARG A 39 -10.65 -22.74 28.56
C ARG A 39 -10.12 -23.96 27.81
N VAL A 40 -9.21 -23.78 26.85
CA VAL A 40 -8.55 -24.88 26.12
C VAL A 40 -7.19 -25.17 26.75
N ALA A 41 -6.90 -26.44 27.06
CA ALA A 41 -5.55 -26.88 27.41
C ALA A 41 -4.61 -26.83 26.18
N GLU A 42 -3.29 -26.82 26.36
CA GLU A 42 -2.30 -26.64 25.26
C GLU A 42 -2.45 -27.63 24.09
N ASN A 43 -3.13 -28.76 24.30
CA ASN A 43 -3.38 -29.80 23.30
C ASN A 43 -4.68 -29.56 22.52
N GLN A 44 -4.58 -28.88 21.37
CA GLN A 44 -5.67 -28.53 20.45
C GLN A 44 -6.28 -29.70 19.65
N TYR A 45 -6.10 -30.96 20.08
CA TYR A 45 -6.37 -32.18 19.28
C TYR A 45 -7.85 -32.49 19.01
N TYR A 46 -8.79 -31.59 19.34
CA TYR A 46 -10.23 -31.89 19.27
C TYR A 46 -10.94 -31.36 18.02
N LEU A 47 -10.27 -30.61 17.12
CA LEU A 47 -10.89 -30.10 15.89
C LEU A 47 -10.24 -30.79 14.68
N TYR A 48 -10.98 -31.68 14.02
CA TYR A 48 -10.48 -32.50 12.90
C TYR A 48 -10.77 -31.88 11.53
N ASP A 49 -11.84 -31.10 11.44
CA ASP A 49 -12.27 -30.45 10.20
C ASP A 49 -12.76 -29.02 10.50
N LYS A 50 -12.30 -28.05 9.70
CA LYS A 50 -12.62 -26.62 9.86
C LYS A 50 -12.63 -25.87 8.55
N ASP A 51 -13.60 -26.19 7.71
CA ASP A 51 -13.71 -25.59 6.39
C ASP A 51 -14.73 -24.46 6.36
N ILE A 52 -14.34 -23.35 5.73
CA ILE A 52 -15.28 -22.31 5.33
C ILE A 52 -15.98 -22.80 4.07
N ILE A 53 -17.21 -23.26 4.24
CA ILE A 53 -17.96 -23.93 3.17
C ILE A 53 -18.81 -22.96 2.33
N SER A 54 -19.13 -21.77 2.84
CA SER A 54 -19.86 -20.79 2.02
C SER A 54 -19.78 -19.36 2.55
N PHE A 55 -20.08 -18.42 1.63
CA PHE A 55 -20.32 -17.04 1.96
C PHE A 55 -21.52 -16.51 1.20
N LYS A 56 -22.57 -16.09 1.90
CA LYS A 56 -23.83 -15.64 1.28
C LYS A 56 -24.39 -14.45 2.05
N ARG A 57 -24.70 -13.36 1.35
CA ARG A 57 -25.26 -12.13 1.96
C ARG A 57 -24.40 -11.59 3.12
N GLY A 58 -23.07 -11.73 3.01
CA GLY A 58 -22.12 -11.31 4.04
C GLY A 58 -22.04 -12.25 5.24
N LEU A 59 -22.67 -13.42 5.18
CA LEU A 59 -22.57 -14.46 6.19
C LEU A 59 -21.56 -15.53 5.76
N VAL A 60 -20.52 -15.73 6.55
CA VAL A 60 -19.60 -16.87 6.43
C VAL A 60 -20.25 -18.07 7.12
N THR A 61 -20.27 -19.21 6.46
CA THR A 61 -20.62 -20.50 7.07
C THR A 61 -19.39 -21.37 7.15
N MET A 62 -19.05 -21.77 8.35
CA MET A 62 -17.97 -22.70 8.65
C MET A 62 -18.56 -24.00 9.17
N GLU A 63 -18.06 -25.12 8.67
CA GLU A 63 -18.39 -26.44 9.19
C GLU A 63 -17.23 -26.91 10.05
N VAL A 64 -17.54 -27.35 11.27
CA VAL A 64 -16.54 -27.85 12.21
C VAL A 64 -16.92 -29.23 12.72
N SER A 65 -15.95 -30.14 12.71
CA SER A 65 -16.11 -31.49 13.26
C SER A 65 -15.11 -31.70 14.39
N GLN A 66 -15.60 -32.25 15.51
CA GLN A 66 -14.75 -32.61 16.63
C GLN A 66 -14.34 -34.07 16.56
N ILE A 67 -13.18 -34.39 17.12
CA ILE A 67 -12.74 -35.77 17.36
C ILE A 67 -12.52 -36.01 18.85
N ASP A 68 -12.81 -37.20 19.34
CA ASP A 68 -12.39 -37.63 20.67
C ASP A 68 -11.00 -38.31 20.64
N GLU A 69 -10.52 -38.70 21.83
CA GLU A 69 -9.26 -39.44 22.01
C GLU A 69 -9.22 -40.79 21.27
N LYS A 70 -10.39 -41.33 20.89
CA LYS A 70 -10.55 -42.58 20.15
C LYS A 70 -10.71 -42.36 18.64
N TRP A 71 -10.47 -41.14 18.15
CA TRP A 71 -10.67 -40.75 16.74
C TRP A 71 -12.12 -40.85 16.24
N THR A 72 -13.10 -40.81 17.15
CA THR A 72 -14.52 -40.74 16.78
C THR A 72 -14.86 -39.33 16.34
N ILE A 73 -15.31 -39.16 15.09
CA ILE A 73 -15.76 -37.88 14.56
C ILE A 73 -17.20 -37.60 15.01
N TYR A 74 -17.41 -36.52 15.75
CA TYR A 74 -18.74 -36.03 16.10
C TYR A 74 -19.41 -35.37 14.90
N LYS A 75 -20.75 -35.36 14.91
CA LYS A 75 -21.55 -34.72 13.85
C LYS A 75 -21.10 -33.27 13.64
N PRO A 76 -20.90 -32.83 12.39
CA PRO A 76 -20.45 -31.47 12.10
C PRO A 76 -21.44 -30.44 12.65
N ALA A 77 -20.91 -29.43 13.33
CA ALA A 77 -21.64 -28.24 13.71
C ALA A 77 -21.41 -27.16 12.65
N ARG A 78 -22.44 -26.38 12.33
CA ARG A 78 -22.29 -25.21 11.47
C ARG A 78 -22.26 -23.95 12.31
N ILE A 79 -21.19 -23.19 12.13
CA ILE A 79 -20.98 -21.89 12.74
C ILE A 79 -21.18 -20.83 11.65
N TYR A 80 -21.96 -19.82 11.99
CA TYR A 80 -22.27 -18.70 11.13
C TYR A 80 -21.62 -17.45 11.68
N PHE A 81 -20.80 -16.79 10.86
CA PHE A 81 -20.18 -15.52 11.20
C PHE A 81 -20.70 -14.42 10.30
N LYS A 82 -21.25 -13.37 10.92
CA LYS A 82 -21.53 -12.11 10.24
C LYS A 82 -20.54 -11.09 10.80
N VAL A 83 -19.60 -10.70 9.94
CA VAL A 83 -18.60 -9.68 10.29
C VAL A 83 -19.25 -8.32 10.10
N GLU A 84 -19.41 -7.60 11.20
CA GLU A 84 -19.83 -6.22 11.20
C GLU A 84 -18.62 -5.30 11.34
N TYR A 85 -18.90 -4.01 11.31
CA TYR A 85 -17.89 -2.96 11.39
C TYR A 85 -16.99 -3.05 12.64
N ASP A 86 -17.60 -3.18 13.83
CA ASP A 86 -16.96 -3.12 15.15
C ASP A 86 -17.07 -4.43 15.94
N HIS A 87 -17.78 -5.42 15.41
CA HIS A 87 -18.04 -6.67 16.12
C HIS A 87 -18.26 -7.87 15.19
N LEU A 88 -18.10 -9.06 15.75
CA LEU A 88 -18.46 -10.33 15.15
C LEU A 88 -19.80 -10.79 15.71
N LEU A 89 -20.78 -11.01 14.84
CA LEU A 89 -22.03 -11.69 15.16
C LEU A 89 -21.88 -13.18 14.87
N ILE A 90 -22.21 -14.01 15.85
CA ILE A 90 -22.01 -15.45 15.80
C ILE A 90 -23.30 -16.20 16.07
N SER A 91 -23.55 -17.24 15.28
CA SER A 91 -24.56 -18.24 15.59
C SER A 91 -24.05 -19.64 15.32
N CYS A 92 -24.64 -20.64 15.96
CA CYS A 92 -24.32 -22.04 15.78
C CYS A 92 -25.61 -22.85 15.65
N THR A 93 -25.56 -23.96 14.90
CA THR A 93 -26.68 -24.92 14.82
C THR A 93 -26.96 -25.67 16.11
N LEU A 94 -26.04 -25.59 17.08
CA LEU A 94 -26.19 -26.17 18.40
C LEU A 94 -26.77 -25.10 19.35
N ASP A 95 -26.04 -24.75 20.39
CA ASP A 95 -26.50 -24.04 21.59
C ASP A 95 -26.00 -22.60 21.69
N THR A 96 -25.53 -21.96 20.61
CA THR A 96 -25.17 -20.52 20.64
C THR A 96 -26.40 -19.61 20.43
N ASP A 97 -26.56 -18.65 21.33
CA ASP A 97 -27.58 -17.59 21.30
C ASP A 97 -26.97 -16.22 21.67
N CYS A 98 -27.79 -15.20 21.90
CA CYS A 98 -27.30 -13.85 22.22
C CYS A 98 -26.67 -13.72 23.63
N THR A 99 -26.81 -14.72 24.49
CA THR A 99 -26.33 -14.72 25.88
C THR A 99 -25.24 -15.76 26.15
N TYR A 100 -25.19 -16.82 25.34
CA TYR A 100 -24.29 -17.95 25.56
C TYR A 100 -23.50 -18.33 24.30
N LEU A 101 -22.18 -18.48 24.48
CA LEU A 101 -21.23 -18.93 23.45
C LEU A 101 -20.94 -20.42 23.63
N SER A 102 -21.32 -21.25 22.66
CA SER A 102 -21.09 -22.69 22.74
C SER A 102 -19.61 -23.07 22.76
N TRP A 103 -19.31 -24.21 23.38
CA TRP A 103 -17.98 -24.81 23.36
C TRP A 103 -17.44 -25.00 21.93
N ASN A 104 -18.30 -25.40 20.98
CA ASN A 104 -17.92 -25.58 19.57
C ASN A 104 -17.42 -24.28 18.93
N VAL A 105 -18.13 -23.18 19.18
CA VAL A 105 -17.74 -21.86 18.67
C VAL A 105 -16.46 -21.38 19.33
N TYR A 106 -16.35 -21.51 20.65
CA TYR A 106 -15.15 -21.15 21.38
C TYR A 106 -13.91 -21.92 20.90
N LEU A 107 -14.04 -23.24 20.70
CA LEU A 107 -12.95 -24.08 20.21
C LEU A 107 -12.53 -23.68 18.78
N ALA A 108 -13.50 -23.46 17.89
CA ALA A 108 -13.23 -23.04 16.52
C ALA A 108 -12.49 -21.69 16.46
N LEU A 109 -12.96 -20.68 17.21
CA LEU A 109 -12.32 -19.38 17.30
C LEU A 109 -10.92 -19.47 17.91
N SER A 110 -10.75 -20.22 19.00
CA SER A 110 -9.44 -20.46 19.63
C SER A 110 -8.44 -21.09 18.67
N VAL A 111 -8.88 -22.07 17.86
CA VAL A 111 -8.05 -22.71 16.83
C VAL A 111 -7.73 -21.77 15.66
N MET A 112 -8.63 -20.85 15.31
CA MET A 112 -8.34 -19.78 14.34
C MET A 112 -7.30 -18.79 14.91
N MET A 113 -7.30 -18.56 16.22
CA MET A 113 -6.42 -17.65 16.94
C MET A 113 -5.11 -18.29 17.42
N ARG A 114 -4.52 -19.25 16.70
CA ARG A 114 -3.24 -19.91 17.10
C ARG A 114 -2.09 -18.94 17.43
N LYS A 115 -2.14 -17.71 16.93
CA LYS A 115 -1.17 -16.63 17.22
C LYS A 115 -1.71 -15.57 18.20
N GLY A 116 -2.72 -15.90 19.00
CA GLY A 116 -3.39 -15.03 19.97
C GLY A 116 -4.46 -14.09 19.39
N ALA A 117 -4.63 -14.06 18.06
CA ALA A 117 -5.63 -13.26 17.38
C ALA A 117 -6.00 -13.84 16.01
N VAL A 118 -7.14 -13.44 15.47
CA VAL A 118 -7.58 -13.74 14.10
C VAL A 118 -8.12 -12.48 13.43
N ASP A 119 -7.75 -12.28 12.16
CA ASP A 119 -8.24 -11.18 11.33
C ASP A 119 -9.45 -11.61 10.51
N PHE A 120 -10.60 -10.98 10.74
CA PHE A 120 -11.84 -11.20 10.00
C PHE A 120 -12.02 -10.26 8.80
N ASN A 121 -11.07 -9.35 8.54
CA ASN A 121 -11.11 -8.42 7.42
C ASN A 121 -11.34 -9.08 6.05
N PRO A 122 -10.80 -10.29 5.73
CA PRO A 122 -11.09 -10.97 4.47
C PRO A 122 -12.57 -11.31 4.24
N TYR A 123 -13.38 -11.38 5.31
CA TYR A 123 -14.79 -11.74 5.26
C TYR A 123 -15.74 -10.53 5.38
N TYR A 124 -15.19 -9.33 5.58
CA TYR A 124 -15.97 -8.10 5.69
C TYR A 124 -16.20 -7.48 4.31
N TRP A 125 -17.44 -7.59 3.82
CA TRP A 125 -17.87 -7.07 2.52
C TRP A 125 -19.27 -6.45 2.61
N PRO A 126 -19.41 -5.29 3.29
CA PRO A 126 -20.70 -4.61 3.41
C PRO A 126 -21.20 -4.11 2.05
N ALA A 127 -22.52 -4.00 1.89
CA ALA A 127 -23.20 -3.53 0.67
C ALA A 127 -22.82 -4.23 -0.66
N CYS A 128 -22.16 -5.38 -0.60
CA CYS A 128 -21.70 -6.11 -1.79
C CYS A 128 -22.76 -7.05 -2.39
N TYR A 129 -24.00 -6.99 -1.92
CA TYR A 129 -25.09 -7.87 -2.33
C TYR A 129 -26.33 -7.04 -2.64
N ASP A 130 -27.09 -7.51 -3.61
CA ASP A 130 -28.46 -7.08 -3.78
C ASP A 130 -29.32 -7.69 -2.66
N GLN A 131 -30.02 -6.86 -1.88
CA GLN A 131 -30.77 -7.33 -0.71
C GLN A 131 -31.94 -8.25 -1.09
N THR A 132 -32.55 -8.01 -2.26
CA THR A 132 -33.72 -8.74 -2.74
C THR A 132 -33.33 -10.12 -3.29
N THR A 133 -32.35 -10.16 -4.18
CA THR A 133 -31.94 -11.36 -4.92
C THR A 133 -30.78 -12.10 -4.25
N GLY A 134 -30.02 -11.46 -3.36
CA GLY A 134 -28.80 -12.01 -2.75
C GLY A 134 -27.61 -12.11 -3.70
N ARG A 135 -27.72 -11.58 -4.93
CA ARG A 135 -26.65 -11.63 -5.93
C ARG A 135 -25.48 -10.73 -5.52
N LEU A 136 -24.25 -11.22 -5.73
CA LEU A 136 -23.03 -10.44 -5.51
C LEU A 136 -22.95 -9.30 -6.54
N LYS A 137 -22.66 -8.08 -6.08
CA LYS A 137 -22.49 -6.89 -6.93
C LYS A 137 -21.02 -6.76 -7.38
N PHE A 138 -20.10 -6.63 -6.42
CA PHE A 138 -18.70 -6.21 -6.65
C PHE A 138 -17.67 -7.32 -6.45
N ILE A 139 -18.04 -8.41 -5.77
CA ILE A 139 -17.15 -9.50 -5.40
C ILE A 139 -17.50 -10.81 -6.12
N LYS A 140 -16.55 -11.74 -6.12
CA LYS A 140 -16.68 -13.13 -6.56
C LYS A 140 -16.14 -14.04 -5.47
N ILE A 141 -16.74 -15.21 -5.33
CA ILE A 141 -16.37 -16.20 -4.32
C ILE A 141 -15.80 -17.39 -5.06
N PHE A 142 -14.62 -17.83 -4.64
CA PHE A 142 -14.01 -19.08 -5.04
C PHE A 142 -14.14 -20.05 -3.88
N ASN A 143 -14.71 -21.21 -4.16
CA ASN A 143 -14.77 -22.32 -3.24
C ASN A 143 -14.48 -23.58 -4.05
N ASP A 144 -13.21 -23.94 -4.12
CA ASP A 144 -12.71 -25.09 -4.85
C ASP A 144 -11.75 -25.91 -4.00
N ARG A 145 -11.10 -26.92 -4.58
CA ARG A 145 -10.15 -27.79 -3.86
C ARG A 145 -8.92 -27.05 -3.31
N GLN A 146 -8.64 -25.84 -3.78
CA GLN A 146 -7.55 -24.99 -3.30
C GLN A 146 -7.97 -24.12 -2.11
N GLY A 147 -9.27 -24.05 -1.82
CA GLY A 147 -9.82 -23.44 -0.63
C GLY A 147 -10.93 -22.41 -0.92
N PHE A 148 -11.21 -21.61 0.11
CA PHE A 148 -12.21 -20.56 0.07
C PHE A 148 -11.54 -19.18 -0.05
N ASN A 149 -11.89 -18.40 -1.07
CA ASN A 149 -11.39 -17.03 -1.25
C ASN A 149 -12.48 -16.07 -1.74
N ILE A 150 -12.42 -14.82 -1.32
CA ILE A 150 -13.29 -13.74 -1.79
C ILE A 150 -12.41 -12.72 -2.51
N GLU A 151 -12.72 -12.45 -3.77
CA GLU A 151 -11.97 -11.51 -4.60
C GLU A 151 -12.89 -10.46 -5.21
N LEU A 152 -12.31 -9.32 -5.56
CA LEU A 152 -13.00 -8.31 -6.36
C LEU A 152 -13.28 -8.83 -7.79
N ARG A 153 -14.43 -8.43 -8.35
CA ARG A 153 -14.74 -8.69 -9.77
C ARG A 153 -13.83 -7.89 -10.68
N LYS A 154 -13.68 -8.35 -11.92
CA LYS A 154 -12.94 -7.64 -12.96
C LYS A 154 -13.48 -6.20 -13.10
N GLY A 155 -12.58 -5.22 -13.06
CA GLY A 155 -12.91 -3.80 -13.13
C GLY A 155 -12.88 -3.09 -11.77
N PHE A 156 -12.98 -3.82 -10.67
CA PHE A 156 -12.78 -3.31 -9.32
C PHE A 156 -11.32 -3.52 -8.92
N THR A 157 -10.70 -2.47 -8.38
CA THR A 157 -9.26 -2.45 -8.07
C THR A 157 -8.98 -2.05 -6.63
N GLY A 158 -9.94 -1.39 -5.97
CA GLY A 158 -9.92 -1.11 -4.54
C GLY A 158 -11.31 -0.73 -4.07
N LEU A 159 -11.99 -1.63 -3.37
CA LEU A 159 -13.28 -1.32 -2.78
C LEU A 159 -13.05 -0.83 -1.35
N PHE A 160 -13.30 0.46 -1.10
CA PHE A 160 -13.24 1.02 0.25
C PHE A 160 -14.36 0.41 1.09
N ARG A 161 -14.03 -0.06 2.28
CA ARG A 161 -15.00 -0.51 3.28
C ARG A 161 -14.95 0.44 4.48
N PRO A 162 -16.03 0.58 5.25
CA PRO A 162 -16.03 1.34 6.49
C PRO A 162 -14.78 1.07 7.33
N ASP A 163 -14.11 2.08 7.89
CA ASP A 163 -12.83 1.98 8.63
C ASP A 163 -11.64 1.32 7.93
N ASP A 164 -11.71 1.06 6.63
CA ASP A 164 -10.45 0.89 5.89
C ASP A 164 -9.64 2.20 6.05
N PRO A 165 -8.32 2.11 6.26
CA PRO A 165 -7.48 3.28 6.45
C PRO A 165 -7.53 4.16 5.20
N PHE A 166 -7.53 5.47 5.41
CA PHE A 166 -7.44 6.48 4.37
C PHE A 166 -6.40 7.53 4.78
N PRO A 167 -5.60 8.09 3.84
CA PRO A 167 -4.58 9.07 4.17
C PRO A 167 -5.14 10.22 4.99
N LEU A 168 -4.54 10.48 6.15
CA LEU A 168 -4.88 11.64 6.96
C LEU A 168 -4.31 12.87 6.27
N LEU A 169 -5.18 13.83 5.95
CA LEU A 169 -4.79 15.08 5.32
C LEU A 169 -4.79 16.18 6.35
N ASP A 170 -3.61 16.53 6.84
CA ASP A 170 -3.42 17.63 7.78
C ASP A 170 -2.29 18.56 7.29
N GLY A 171 -2.59 19.85 7.27
CA GLY A 171 -1.60 20.90 7.08
C GLY A 171 -0.72 20.77 5.83
N ARG A 172 -1.30 20.63 4.62
CA ARG A 172 -0.53 20.59 3.36
C ARG A 172 0.47 21.75 3.28
N GLN A 173 1.76 21.43 3.27
CA GLN A 173 2.83 22.42 3.12
C GLN A 173 3.54 22.23 1.78
N THR A 174 3.36 23.20 0.89
CA THR A 174 4.08 23.25 -0.38
C THR A 174 5.54 23.60 -0.13
N MET A 175 6.47 22.85 -0.73
CA MET A 175 7.88 23.20 -0.68
C MET A 175 8.22 24.22 -1.76
N LYS A 176 8.85 25.32 -1.38
CA LYS A 176 9.36 26.29 -2.36
C LYS A 176 10.50 25.63 -3.16
N ARG A 177 10.34 25.61 -4.49
CA ARG A 177 11.35 25.09 -5.41
C ARG A 177 12.00 26.25 -6.15
N ASP A 178 13.32 26.19 -6.27
CA ASP A 178 14.05 27.14 -7.08
C ASP A 178 13.76 26.95 -8.58
N THR A 179 13.89 28.02 -9.34
CA THR A 179 13.79 27.96 -10.80
C THR A 179 14.92 27.12 -11.37
N ARG A 180 14.69 26.54 -12.56
CA ARG A 180 15.71 25.80 -13.30
C ARG A 180 17.00 26.61 -13.36
N GLN A 181 18.09 26.00 -12.93
CA GLN A 181 19.41 26.63 -12.99
C GLN A 181 20.10 26.18 -14.27
N ALA A 182 20.79 27.10 -14.93
CA ALA A 182 21.66 26.73 -16.03
C ALA A 182 22.78 25.85 -15.47
N THR A 183 23.02 24.70 -16.08
CA THR A 183 24.14 23.84 -15.72
C THR A 183 25.05 23.68 -16.91
N THR A 184 26.34 23.69 -16.66
CA THR A 184 27.33 23.33 -17.68
C THR A 184 27.68 21.86 -17.51
N HIS A 185 27.57 21.08 -18.59
CA HIS A 185 28.01 19.69 -18.56
C HIS A 185 29.46 19.62 -19.00
N THR A 186 30.35 19.14 -18.13
CA THR A 186 31.76 19.01 -18.45
C THR A 186 32.09 17.59 -18.91
N LEU A 187 32.74 17.48 -20.07
CA LEU A 187 33.33 16.23 -20.57
C LEU A 187 34.84 16.42 -20.69
N THR A 188 35.61 15.40 -20.32
CA THR A 188 37.04 15.37 -20.60
C THR A 188 37.30 15.24 -22.10
N SER A 189 38.55 15.48 -22.52
CA SER A 189 38.99 15.26 -23.91
C SER A 189 38.74 13.83 -24.40
N THR A 190 38.79 12.84 -23.50
CA THR A 190 38.52 11.42 -23.76
C THR A 190 37.02 11.07 -23.76
N GLY A 191 36.15 12.07 -23.61
CA GLY A 191 34.70 11.90 -23.58
C GLY A 191 34.19 11.27 -22.28
N ARG A 192 35.00 11.26 -21.20
CA ARG A 192 34.58 10.81 -19.87
C ARG A 192 33.84 11.93 -19.15
N GLY A 193 32.83 11.58 -18.36
CA GLY A 193 32.07 12.53 -17.56
C GLY A 193 31.28 11.86 -16.45
N VAL A 194 30.52 12.69 -15.72
CA VAL A 194 29.61 12.25 -14.65
C VAL A 194 28.18 12.46 -15.08
N GLY A 195 27.37 11.42 -14.87
CA GLY A 195 25.92 11.52 -14.98
C GLY A 195 25.25 11.09 -13.69
N TYR A 196 23.93 11.20 -13.67
CA TYR A 196 23.14 11.02 -12.45
C TYR A 196 22.01 10.03 -12.67
N CYS A 197 21.80 9.15 -11.71
CA CYS A 197 20.82 8.09 -11.80
C CYS A 197 19.82 8.15 -10.64
N LEU A 198 18.53 8.12 -10.95
CA LEU A 198 17.49 7.85 -9.96
C LEU A 198 17.52 6.36 -9.62
N ALA A 199 17.98 6.05 -8.41
CA ALA A 199 17.98 4.70 -7.86
C ALA A 199 16.68 4.46 -7.10
N HIS A 200 15.91 3.45 -7.51
CA HIS A 200 14.59 3.16 -6.96
C HIS A 200 14.36 1.66 -6.78
N THR A 201 13.65 1.30 -5.72
CA THR A 201 13.10 -0.05 -5.49
C THR A 201 11.64 0.07 -5.08
N SER A 202 10.83 -0.93 -5.42
CA SER A 202 9.43 -0.96 -4.96
C SER A 202 9.39 -1.18 -3.45
N LEU A 203 8.78 -0.25 -2.71
CA LEU A 203 8.54 -0.38 -1.28
C LEU A 203 7.53 -1.48 -0.93
N GLN A 204 6.72 -1.93 -1.90
CA GLN A 204 5.72 -2.98 -1.73
C GLN A 204 6.31 -4.40 -1.71
N HIS A 205 7.59 -4.57 -2.11
CA HIS A 205 8.23 -5.89 -2.18
C HIS A 205 8.93 -6.23 -0.86
N TYR A 206 8.77 -7.48 -0.43
CA TYR A 206 9.42 -8.00 0.78
C TYR A 206 10.95 -7.91 0.68
N GLY A 207 11.52 -7.10 1.58
CA GLY A 207 12.93 -6.74 1.63
C GLY A 207 13.35 -5.66 0.65
N SER A 208 12.49 -4.68 0.42
CA SER A 208 12.89 -3.33 0.06
C SER A 208 13.69 -2.69 1.20
N HIS A 209 14.78 -1.99 0.87
CA HIS A 209 15.74 -1.50 1.87
C HIS A 209 16.08 -0.01 1.73
N HIS A 210 15.48 0.72 0.79
CA HIS A 210 15.76 2.15 0.66
C HIS A 210 14.65 2.93 -0.04
N TYR A 211 14.54 4.22 0.28
CA TYR A 211 13.79 5.22 -0.47
C TYR A 211 14.50 5.61 -1.78
N PRO A 212 13.80 6.22 -2.75
CA PRO A 212 14.42 6.72 -3.98
C PRO A 212 15.44 7.82 -3.72
N PHE A 213 16.63 7.69 -4.31
CA PHE A 213 17.71 8.65 -4.15
C PHE A 213 18.51 8.83 -5.44
N LEU A 214 19.34 9.87 -5.49
CA LEU A 214 20.23 10.14 -6.62
C LEU A 214 21.58 9.45 -6.38
N ILE A 215 22.06 8.70 -7.38
CA ILE A 215 23.40 8.10 -7.38
C ILE A 215 24.19 8.59 -8.61
N PRO A 216 25.36 9.22 -8.45
CA PRO A 216 26.19 9.60 -9.58
C PRO A 216 26.92 8.40 -10.17
N TYR A 217 27.30 8.49 -11.44
CA TYR A 217 28.10 7.48 -12.13
C TYR A 217 29.09 8.12 -13.09
N VAL A 218 30.22 7.44 -13.30
CA VAL A 218 31.19 7.79 -14.34
C VAL A 218 30.86 7.05 -15.63
N PHE A 219 30.90 7.74 -16.76
CA PHE A 219 30.64 7.16 -18.06
C PHE A 219 31.63 7.64 -19.12
N LYS A 220 31.69 6.89 -20.24
CA LYS A 220 32.27 7.33 -21.51
C LYS A 220 31.17 7.62 -22.50
N SER A 221 31.22 8.78 -23.13
CA SER A 221 30.30 9.18 -24.19
C SER A 221 30.63 8.49 -25.52
N ASN A 222 29.64 8.45 -26.42
CA ASN A 222 29.88 8.16 -27.83
C ASN A 222 30.57 9.33 -28.52
N ALA A 223 31.01 9.14 -29.76
CA ALA A 223 31.63 10.19 -30.56
C ALA A 223 30.74 11.44 -30.72
N ASP A 224 29.42 11.27 -30.68
CA ASP A 224 28.42 12.34 -30.70
C ASP A 224 28.43 13.23 -29.44
N ARG A 225 29.10 12.80 -28.37
CA ARG A 225 29.12 13.44 -27.04
C ARG A 225 27.74 13.70 -26.43
N ARG A 226 26.70 13.02 -26.90
CA ARG A 226 25.31 13.17 -26.47
C ARG A 226 24.74 11.93 -25.80
N THR A 227 25.34 10.77 -26.05
CA THR A 227 24.85 9.48 -25.56
C THR A 227 25.94 8.69 -24.84
N VAL A 228 25.53 7.82 -23.92
CA VAL A 228 26.46 6.98 -23.16
C VAL A 228 26.90 5.79 -24.01
N LYS A 229 28.22 5.70 -24.28
CA LYS A 229 28.84 4.51 -24.85
C LYS A 229 28.87 3.38 -23.83
N SER A 230 29.46 3.67 -22.66
CA SER A 230 29.61 2.70 -21.57
C SER A 230 29.63 3.37 -20.20
N PHE A 231 29.01 2.72 -19.21
CA PHE A 231 29.15 3.04 -17.79
C PHE A 231 30.45 2.44 -17.25
N GLU A 232 31.19 3.20 -16.45
CA GLU A 232 32.45 2.75 -15.83
C GLU A 232 32.23 2.28 -14.38
N ARG A 233 31.65 3.13 -13.53
CA ARG A 233 31.35 2.84 -12.12
C ARG A 233 30.30 3.77 -11.54
N PHE A 234 29.65 3.36 -10.46
CA PHE A 234 28.96 4.27 -9.57
C PHE A 234 29.96 5.09 -8.75
N VAL A 235 29.53 6.27 -8.32
CA VAL A 235 30.31 7.20 -7.49
C VAL A 235 29.73 7.14 -6.08
N SER A 236 30.54 6.71 -5.13
CA SER A 236 30.17 6.59 -3.72
C SER A 236 30.82 7.66 -2.86
N ILE A 237 32.02 8.09 -3.24
CA ILE A 237 32.84 9.08 -2.54
C ILE A 237 33.53 10.00 -3.55
N GLU A 238 34.10 11.10 -3.08
CA GLU A 238 34.80 12.07 -3.94
C GLU A 238 35.98 11.47 -4.71
N ALA A 239 36.75 10.56 -4.08
CA ALA A 239 37.89 9.89 -4.72
C ALA A 239 37.50 9.07 -5.97
N ASP A 240 36.23 8.67 -6.12
CA ASP A 240 35.76 7.97 -7.32
C ASP A 240 35.74 8.88 -8.56
N LEU A 241 35.88 10.20 -8.37
CA LEU A 241 35.84 11.24 -9.40
C LEU A 241 37.23 11.71 -9.86
N ASP A 242 38.30 11.08 -9.37
CA ASP A 242 39.67 11.42 -9.72
C ASP A 242 39.89 11.43 -11.24
N GLY A 243 40.43 12.56 -11.74
CA GLY A 243 40.66 12.78 -13.16
C GLY A 243 39.42 13.15 -13.98
N ILE A 244 38.29 13.45 -13.34
CA ILE A 244 37.11 14.03 -13.99
C ILE A 244 36.99 15.52 -13.62
N THR A 245 36.86 16.38 -14.63
CA THR A 245 36.56 17.80 -14.42
C THR A 245 35.06 17.97 -14.18
N LEU A 246 34.70 18.58 -13.05
CA LEU A 246 33.31 18.83 -12.65
C LEU A 246 32.98 20.32 -12.75
N SER A 247 31.79 20.64 -13.24
CA SER A 247 31.23 21.99 -13.07
C SER A 247 30.88 22.26 -11.59
N PRO A 248 30.70 23.53 -11.18
CA PRO A 248 30.22 23.85 -9.84
C PRO A 248 28.90 23.14 -9.51
N GLU A 249 27.97 23.09 -10.47
CA GLU A 249 26.68 22.44 -10.31
C GLU A 249 26.82 20.93 -10.13
N GLN A 250 27.76 20.30 -10.83
CA GLN A 250 28.04 18.88 -10.69
C GLN A 250 28.65 18.55 -9.32
N LYS A 251 29.50 19.42 -8.76
CA LYS A 251 30.02 19.29 -7.39
C LYS A 251 28.88 19.30 -6.38
N THR A 252 28.01 20.32 -6.46
CA THR A 252 26.83 20.41 -5.58
C THR A 252 25.90 19.20 -5.73
N LEU A 253 25.66 18.73 -6.96
CA LEU A 253 24.85 17.53 -7.19
C LEU A 253 25.47 16.28 -6.57
N ASN A 254 26.81 16.12 -6.64
CA ASN A 254 27.50 14.98 -6.05
C ASN A 254 27.42 15.02 -4.51
N GLU A 255 27.73 16.17 -3.90
CA GLU A 255 27.62 16.38 -2.45
C GLU A 255 26.21 16.00 -1.94
N ARG A 256 25.17 16.53 -2.59
CA ARG A 256 23.78 16.19 -2.24
C ARG A 256 23.43 14.74 -2.51
N SER A 257 23.97 14.12 -3.55
CA SER A 257 23.74 12.70 -3.81
C SER A 257 24.32 11.81 -2.71
N PHE A 258 25.49 12.18 -2.16
CA PHE A 258 26.10 11.47 -1.03
C PHE A 258 25.26 11.60 0.25
N GLU A 259 24.77 12.80 0.54
CA GLU A 259 23.82 13.03 1.65
C GLU A 259 22.54 12.21 1.47
N MET A 260 21.94 12.22 0.28
CA MET A 260 20.73 11.44 0.00
C MET A 260 20.97 9.94 0.18
N ARG A 261 22.13 9.43 -0.25
CA ARG A 261 22.48 8.01 -0.11
C ARG A 261 22.63 7.58 1.35
N SER A 262 23.10 8.45 2.25
CA SER A 262 23.27 8.08 3.67
C SER A 262 21.94 7.96 4.40
N ILE A 263 20.92 8.71 3.99
CA ILE A 263 19.57 8.70 4.59
C ILE A 263 18.54 7.85 3.81
N ALA A 264 18.88 7.41 2.59
CA ALA A 264 18.02 6.56 1.78
C ALA A 264 17.65 5.21 2.42
N PRO A 265 18.54 4.50 3.14
CA PRO A 265 18.22 3.19 3.70
C PRO A 265 17.02 3.23 4.66
N LEU A 266 16.17 2.21 4.56
CA LEU A 266 15.06 2.00 5.49
C LEU A 266 15.59 1.38 6.77
N HIS A 267 15.19 1.95 7.90
CA HIS A 267 15.38 1.33 9.19
C HIS A 267 14.41 0.15 9.32
N THR A 268 14.98 -1.05 9.33
CA THR A 268 14.27 -2.31 9.55
C THR A 268 15.03 -3.10 10.61
N TRP A 269 14.31 -3.87 11.44
CA TRP A 269 14.91 -4.65 12.52
C TRP A 269 14.97 -6.12 12.13
N THR A 270 16.11 -6.75 12.34
CA THR A 270 16.34 -8.17 12.05
C THR A 270 16.18 -9.08 13.27
N ASP A 271 16.08 -8.51 14.48
CA ASP A 271 16.05 -9.23 15.76
C ASP A 271 14.63 -9.27 16.37
N ARG A 272 14.48 -9.74 17.63
CA ARG A 272 13.18 -9.80 18.33
C ARG A 272 12.47 -8.44 18.29
N TYR A 273 11.34 -8.44 17.60
CA TYR A 273 10.42 -7.32 17.41
C TYR A 273 9.72 -6.95 18.73
N THR A 274 9.68 -5.66 19.05
CA THR A 274 8.81 -5.07 20.08
C THR A 274 8.08 -3.86 19.49
N PRO A 275 6.87 -3.52 19.98
CA PRO A 275 6.10 -2.37 19.48
C PRO A 275 6.85 -1.03 19.58
N GLU A 276 7.71 -0.87 20.59
CA GLU A 276 8.48 0.36 20.80
C GLU A 276 9.54 0.54 19.70
N LYS A 277 10.19 -0.55 19.29
CA LYS A 277 11.18 -0.55 18.20
C LYS A 277 10.54 -0.32 16.84
N GLU A 278 9.34 -0.82 16.63
CA GLU A 278 8.55 -0.57 15.43
C GLU A 278 8.24 0.92 15.31
N LYS A 279 7.71 1.52 16.38
CA LYS A 279 7.45 2.97 16.44
C LYS A 279 8.71 3.81 16.20
N GLU A 280 9.84 3.46 16.81
CA GLU A 280 11.11 4.16 16.59
C GLU A 280 11.56 4.09 15.12
N ALA A 281 11.42 2.93 14.48
CA ALA A 281 11.75 2.76 13.07
C ALA A 281 10.81 3.58 12.16
N GLU A 282 9.51 3.59 12.45
CA GLU A 282 8.52 4.41 11.75
C GLU A 282 8.85 5.91 11.84
N GLU A 283 9.15 6.40 13.03
CA GLU A 283 9.53 7.80 13.26
C GLU A 283 10.81 8.18 12.48
N LYS A 284 11.86 7.34 12.53
CA LYS A 284 13.09 7.55 11.76
C LYS A 284 12.85 7.51 10.26
N ASN A 285 12.08 6.53 9.79
CA ASN A 285 11.75 6.38 8.37
C ASN A 285 10.91 7.56 7.85
N ALA A 286 10.02 8.12 8.67
CA ALA A 286 9.27 9.33 8.36
C ALA A 286 10.19 10.56 8.27
N ALA A 287 11.12 10.72 9.23
CA ALA A 287 12.10 11.80 9.19
C ALA A 287 13.01 11.72 7.96
N HIS A 288 13.49 10.52 7.60
CA HIS A 288 14.30 10.30 6.40
C HIS A 288 13.54 10.60 5.12
N ARG A 289 12.25 10.20 5.03
CA ARG A 289 11.37 10.52 3.90
C ARG A 289 11.26 12.03 3.70
N LYS A 290 10.98 12.78 4.77
CA LYS A 290 10.91 14.24 4.75
C LYS A 290 12.23 14.87 4.29
N ALA A 291 13.34 14.44 4.88
CA ALA A 291 14.67 14.95 4.53
C ALA A 291 14.99 14.69 3.04
N LEU A 292 14.72 13.49 2.52
CA LEU A 292 14.91 13.16 1.12
C LEU A 292 14.08 14.05 0.19
N HIS A 293 12.83 14.37 0.54
CA HIS A 293 12.02 15.30 -0.25
C HIS A 293 12.64 16.70 -0.27
N MET A 294 13.18 17.18 0.85
CA MET A 294 13.91 18.44 0.90
C MET A 294 15.17 18.41 0.01
N HIS A 295 15.94 17.32 0.00
CA HIS A 295 17.07 17.17 -0.90
C HIS A 295 16.64 17.16 -2.37
N TRP A 296 15.56 16.43 -2.71
CA TRP A 296 15.01 16.42 -4.06
C TRP A 296 14.61 17.82 -4.54
N ASN A 297 14.00 18.65 -3.69
CA ASN A 297 13.66 20.03 -4.07
C ASN A 297 14.89 20.90 -4.37
N LYS A 298 16.02 20.68 -3.68
CA LYS A 298 17.29 21.39 -3.94
C LYS A 298 17.99 20.86 -5.18
N VAL A 299 17.91 19.56 -5.42
CA VAL A 299 18.64 18.87 -6.49
C VAL A 299 17.94 18.99 -7.84
N LEU A 300 16.60 18.96 -7.89
CA LEU A 300 15.83 18.93 -9.14
C LEU A 300 16.16 20.11 -10.10
N PRO A 301 16.29 21.37 -9.64
CA PRO A 301 16.60 22.50 -10.52
C PRO A 301 17.94 22.38 -11.25
N LEU A 302 18.93 21.74 -10.61
CA LEU A 302 20.23 21.42 -11.20
C LEU A 302 20.12 20.18 -12.09
N LEU A 303 19.45 19.14 -11.59
CA LEU A 303 19.35 17.85 -12.25
C LEU A 303 18.58 17.92 -13.57
N ALA A 304 17.53 18.75 -13.65
CA ALA A 304 16.72 18.95 -14.86
C ALA A 304 17.50 19.58 -16.02
N ALA A 305 18.66 20.20 -15.76
CA ALA A 305 19.53 20.76 -16.78
C ALA A 305 20.68 19.81 -17.19
N GLN A 306 20.88 18.70 -16.47
CA GLN A 306 21.89 17.71 -16.81
C GLN A 306 21.49 16.88 -18.04
N SER A 307 22.47 16.62 -18.92
CA SER A 307 22.26 15.90 -20.18
C SER A 307 22.30 14.37 -20.06
N PHE A 308 22.95 13.86 -19.01
CA PHE A 308 23.17 12.43 -18.79
C PHE A 308 22.46 11.99 -17.52
N THR A 309 21.17 11.69 -17.64
CA THR A 309 20.31 11.24 -16.55
C THR A 309 19.65 9.90 -16.88
N HIS A 310 19.60 9.02 -15.88
CA HIS A 310 19.07 7.66 -16.03
C HIS A 310 18.21 7.24 -14.84
N TYR A 311 17.40 6.22 -15.05
CA TYR A 311 16.65 5.48 -14.06
C TYR A 311 17.32 4.12 -13.86
N TRP A 312 17.39 3.67 -12.61
CA TRP A 312 17.82 2.33 -12.29
C TRP A 312 16.93 1.73 -11.22
N PHE A 313 16.27 0.63 -11.58
CA PHE A 313 15.57 -0.21 -10.61
C PHE A 313 16.57 -1.13 -9.91
N THR A 314 16.80 -0.90 -8.63
CA THR A 314 17.92 -1.47 -7.86
C THR A 314 17.65 -2.89 -7.36
N PHE A 315 16.40 -3.34 -7.38
CA PHE A 315 15.97 -4.58 -6.72
C PHE A 315 16.48 -4.65 -5.27
N SER A 316 16.30 -3.55 -4.53
CA SER A 316 16.70 -3.41 -3.13
C SER A 316 18.21 -3.58 -2.90
N MET A 317 19.01 -3.22 -3.90
CA MET A 317 20.48 -3.22 -3.84
C MET A 317 21.11 -4.62 -3.63
N ARG A 318 20.35 -5.72 -3.78
CA ARG A 318 20.83 -7.10 -3.52
C ARG A 318 21.95 -7.59 -4.45
N HIS A 319 22.14 -6.95 -5.60
CA HIS A 319 23.07 -7.38 -6.65
C HIS A 319 23.88 -6.24 -7.25
N ILE A 320 24.38 -5.32 -6.43
CA ILE A 320 25.17 -4.19 -6.94
C ILE A 320 26.58 -4.63 -7.23
N LYS A 321 26.94 -4.50 -8.50
CA LYS A 321 28.33 -4.45 -8.94
C LYS A 321 28.75 -2.99 -9.02
N ASP A 322 30.03 -2.71 -8.80
CA ASP A 322 30.59 -1.36 -8.90
C ASP A 322 30.27 -0.70 -10.25
N ARG A 323 30.21 -1.52 -11.32
CA ARG A 323 29.89 -1.08 -12.68
C ARG A 323 28.40 -1.24 -13.01
N PRO A 324 27.68 -0.15 -13.37
CA PRO A 324 26.30 -0.22 -13.82
C PRO A 324 26.16 -1.05 -15.11
N ALA A 325 25.19 -1.97 -15.16
CA ALA A 325 24.87 -2.70 -16.37
C ALA A 325 24.06 -1.81 -17.33
N LYS A 326 24.50 -1.67 -18.58
CA LYS A 326 23.85 -0.79 -19.57
C LYS A 326 22.35 -1.07 -19.76
N ARG A 327 21.96 -2.35 -19.72
CA ARG A 327 20.55 -2.79 -19.84
C ARG A 327 19.66 -2.37 -18.67
N SER A 328 20.25 -2.04 -17.52
CA SER A 328 19.53 -1.67 -16.29
C SER A 328 19.46 -0.16 -16.08
N MET A 329 20.17 0.61 -16.90
CA MET A 329 20.21 2.07 -16.85
C MET A 329 19.31 2.62 -17.96
N GLU A 330 18.06 2.87 -17.64
CA GLU A 330 17.07 3.40 -18.58
C GLU A 330 17.28 4.92 -18.72
N ARG A 331 17.34 5.45 -19.94
CA ARG A 331 17.47 6.90 -20.13
C ARG A 331 16.20 7.59 -19.68
N MET A 332 16.33 8.72 -18.98
CA MET A 332 15.20 9.52 -18.54
C MET A 332 15.54 11.00 -18.49
N THR A 333 14.55 11.83 -18.15
CA THR A 333 14.70 13.27 -17.95
C THR A 333 13.87 13.72 -16.75
N PHE A 334 14.14 14.93 -16.27
CA PHE A 334 13.44 15.52 -15.13
C PHE A 334 12.83 16.86 -15.54
N SER A 335 11.57 17.08 -15.20
CA SER A 335 10.90 18.36 -15.41
C SER A 335 11.00 19.24 -14.17
N ILE A 336 11.11 20.55 -14.40
CA ILE A 336 10.96 21.55 -13.34
C ILE A 336 9.48 21.85 -13.04
N GLU A 337 8.58 21.50 -13.98
CA GLU A 337 7.14 21.72 -13.84
C GLU A 337 6.60 20.96 -12.63
N MET A 338 5.65 21.59 -11.94
CA MET A 338 5.06 21.06 -10.72
C MET A 338 3.78 20.27 -11.05
N PRO A 339 3.75 18.95 -10.75
CA PRO A 339 2.53 18.16 -10.83
C PRO A 339 1.56 18.62 -9.73
N ARG A 340 0.35 18.97 -10.14
CA ARG A 340 -0.75 19.25 -9.20
C ARG A 340 -1.67 18.04 -9.15
N LEU A 341 -1.81 17.43 -7.98
CA LEU A 341 -2.76 16.34 -7.80
C LEU A 341 -4.19 16.83 -8.05
N SER A 342 -5.00 15.99 -8.67
CA SER A 342 -6.41 16.26 -8.96
C SER A 342 -7.21 14.97 -8.89
N PHE A 343 -8.43 15.07 -8.40
CA PHE A 343 -9.32 13.94 -8.21
C PHE A 343 -10.52 14.04 -9.13
N LEU A 344 -11.02 12.88 -9.56
CA LEU A 344 -12.34 12.74 -10.20
C LEU A 344 -13.20 11.84 -9.32
N LEU A 345 -14.31 12.36 -8.83
CA LEU A 345 -15.36 11.57 -8.21
C LEU A 345 -16.46 11.36 -9.25
N SER A 346 -16.62 10.13 -9.72
CA SER A 346 -17.67 9.77 -10.69
C SER A 346 -18.76 8.93 -10.05
N ASP A 347 -20.01 9.25 -10.32
CA ASP A 347 -21.13 8.36 -10.06
C ASP A 347 -21.17 7.20 -11.07
N LYS A 348 -21.15 5.95 -10.59
CA LYS A 348 -21.21 4.73 -11.41
C LYS A 348 -22.51 3.94 -11.20
N GLY A 349 -23.55 4.55 -10.65
CA GLY A 349 -24.82 3.91 -10.33
C GLY A 349 -24.83 3.38 -8.91
N ASP A 350 -24.30 2.17 -8.69
CA ASP A 350 -24.32 1.50 -7.38
C ASP A 350 -23.17 1.93 -6.44
N TYR A 351 -22.18 2.64 -6.97
CA TYR A 351 -20.98 3.06 -6.24
C TYR A 351 -20.44 4.37 -6.82
N PHE A 352 -19.63 5.08 -6.04
CA PHE A 352 -18.79 6.17 -6.51
C PHE A 352 -17.39 5.66 -6.82
N GLU A 353 -16.76 6.18 -7.87
CA GLU A 353 -15.33 5.95 -8.15
C GLU A 353 -14.56 7.24 -7.93
N LEU A 354 -13.64 7.22 -6.96
CA LEU A 354 -12.67 8.27 -6.72
C LEU A 354 -11.36 7.93 -7.43
N PHE A 355 -10.98 8.73 -8.43
CA PHE A 355 -9.81 8.50 -9.27
C PHE A 355 -8.77 9.61 -9.08
N LEU A 356 -7.59 9.23 -8.61
CA LEU A 356 -6.43 10.11 -8.50
C LEU A 356 -5.76 10.30 -9.88
N ARG A 357 -5.53 11.57 -10.22
CA ARG A 357 -4.88 12.04 -11.44
C ARG A 357 -3.92 13.19 -11.07
N PHE A 358 -3.19 13.70 -12.05
CA PHE A 358 -2.42 14.93 -11.84
C PHE A 358 -2.42 15.80 -13.08
N LYS A 359 -2.16 17.10 -12.91
CA LYS A 359 -2.07 18.07 -13.99
C LYS A 359 -0.66 18.64 -14.08
N ILE A 360 -0.21 18.84 -15.31
CA ILE A 360 1.02 19.55 -15.67
C ILE A 360 0.64 20.68 -16.61
N ALA A 361 0.91 21.93 -16.21
CA ALA A 361 0.53 23.12 -16.98
C ALA A 361 -0.96 23.09 -17.45
N GLY A 362 -1.86 22.62 -16.60
CA GLY A 362 -3.30 22.48 -16.89
C GLY A 362 -3.69 21.23 -17.69
N LYS A 363 -2.74 20.52 -18.30
CA LYS A 363 -2.99 19.27 -19.02
C LYS A 363 -3.13 18.11 -18.04
N LEU A 364 -4.22 17.36 -18.17
CA LEU A 364 -4.49 16.17 -17.37
C LEU A 364 -3.59 15.00 -17.77
N MET A 365 -2.99 14.36 -16.76
CA MET A 365 -2.10 13.21 -16.88
C MET A 365 -2.56 12.09 -15.94
N LEU A 366 -2.31 10.85 -16.35
CA LEU A 366 -2.57 9.65 -15.55
C LEU A 366 -1.24 9.10 -15.02
N PHE A 367 -1.26 8.64 -13.77
CA PHE A 367 -0.12 7.95 -13.18
C PHE A 367 0.19 6.67 -13.95
N HIS A 368 1.47 6.39 -14.14
CA HIS A 368 1.89 5.05 -14.54
C HIS A 368 1.62 4.07 -13.38
N ASN A 369 0.90 2.98 -13.63
CA ASN A 369 0.45 2.06 -12.58
C ASN A 369 1.60 1.39 -11.82
N ASP A 370 2.76 1.24 -12.45
CA ASP A 370 3.93 0.59 -11.85
C ASP A 370 5.12 1.54 -11.66
N ARG A 371 5.84 1.35 -10.56
CA ARG A 371 7.16 1.94 -10.29
C ARG A 371 7.19 3.47 -10.20
N GLN A 372 6.26 4.08 -9.45
CA GLN A 372 6.46 5.46 -8.99
C GLN A 372 7.61 5.50 -7.98
N ALA A 373 8.51 6.47 -8.10
CA ALA A 373 9.71 6.61 -7.27
C ALA A 373 9.55 7.81 -6.32
N LEU A 374 8.54 7.72 -5.46
CA LEU A 374 8.09 8.83 -4.62
C LEU A 374 9.23 9.47 -3.80
N PRO A 375 9.33 10.82 -3.75
CA PRO A 375 8.33 11.81 -4.18
C PRO A 375 8.37 12.17 -5.68
N LEU A 376 9.13 11.45 -6.50
CA LEU A 376 9.13 11.62 -7.95
C LEU A 376 8.05 10.74 -8.59
N VAL A 377 7.29 11.34 -9.50
CA VAL A 377 6.20 10.68 -10.23
C VAL A 377 6.39 10.81 -11.73
N ARG A 378 5.79 9.88 -12.47
CA ARG A 378 5.76 9.90 -13.94
C ARG A 378 4.40 9.50 -14.48
N SER A 379 4.09 10.03 -15.65
CA SER A 379 2.84 9.72 -16.34
C SER A 379 2.94 8.43 -17.16
N GLN A 380 1.80 7.82 -17.45
CA GLN A 380 1.73 6.71 -18.39
C GLN A 380 2.11 7.12 -19.83
N ALA A 381 1.78 8.36 -20.23
CA ALA A 381 2.02 8.85 -21.58
C ALA A 381 3.49 9.25 -21.84
N GLN A 382 4.25 9.54 -20.78
CA GLN A 382 5.65 9.98 -20.81
C GLN A 382 6.43 9.26 -19.70
N PRO A 383 6.68 7.94 -19.83
CA PRO A 383 7.34 7.14 -18.81
C PRO A 383 8.82 7.51 -18.57
N GLU A 384 9.44 8.24 -19.49
CA GLU A 384 10.82 8.73 -19.45
C GLU A 384 10.98 10.10 -18.76
N LEU A 385 9.88 10.76 -18.39
CA LEU A 385 9.90 12.10 -17.79
C LEU A 385 9.37 12.06 -16.35
N TRP A 386 10.23 12.47 -15.41
CA TRP A 386 9.93 12.50 -13.99
C TRP A 386 9.60 13.92 -13.52
N TYR A 387 8.63 14.00 -12.61
CA TYR A 387 8.14 15.21 -11.99
C TYR A 387 8.24 15.05 -10.46
N LEU A 388 8.73 16.06 -9.77
CA LEU A 388 8.77 16.05 -8.31
C LEU A 388 7.45 16.61 -7.75
N LEU A 389 6.81 15.88 -6.83
CA LEU A 389 5.62 16.34 -6.13
C LEU A 389 5.88 17.62 -5.31
N GLU A 390 4.83 18.43 -5.15
CA GLU A 390 4.92 19.77 -4.57
C GLU A 390 5.01 19.74 -3.04
N ALA A 391 4.32 18.79 -2.38
CA ALA A 391 4.31 18.62 -0.94
C ALA A 391 4.62 17.17 -0.53
N GLU A 392 5.16 16.97 0.67
CA GLU A 392 5.43 15.63 1.24
C GLU A 392 4.16 14.78 1.31
N MET A 393 3.07 15.39 1.78
CA MET A 393 1.76 14.74 1.85
C MET A 393 1.26 14.25 0.49
N ASP A 394 1.62 14.93 -0.61
CA ASP A 394 1.24 14.47 -1.96
C ASP A 394 1.84 13.09 -2.24
N ALA A 395 3.05 12.81 -1.74
CA ALA A 395 3.71 11.51 -1.93
C ALA A 395 2.97 10.40 -1.18
N GLU A 396 2.49 10.66 0.02
CA GLU A 396 1.70 9.70 0.81
C GLU A 396 0.36 9.40 0.15
N VAL A 397 -0.32 10.44 -0.36
CA VAL A 397 -1.55 10.30 -1.13
C VAL A 397 -1.32 9.46 -2.39
N VAL A 398 -0.27 9.76 -3.17
CA VAL A 398 0.04 8.97 -4.37
C VAL A 398 0.40 7.53 -4.00
N ALA A 399 1.20 7.29 -2.95
CA ALA A 399 1.55 5.96 -2.48
C ALA A 399 0.30 5.12 -2.21
N PHE A 400 -0.61 5.65 -1.39
CA PHE A 400 -1.86 4.99 -1.02
C PHE A 400 -2.72 4.67 -2.25
N PHE A 401 -2.97 5.65 -3.11
CA PHE A 401 -3.82 5.43 -4.28
C PHE A 401 -3.19 4.48 -5.29
N CYS A 402 -1.86 4.44 -5.42
CA CYS A 402 -1.17 3.50 -6.31
C CYS A 402 -1.43 2.03 -5.93
N GLU A 403 -1.68 1.70 -4.66
CA GLU A 403 -2.06 0.34 -4.22
C GLU A 403 -3.37 -0.12 -4.88
N PHE A 404 -4.26 0.82 -5.19
CA PHE A 404 -5.57 0.57 -5.78
C PHE A 404 -5.61 0.96 -7.27
N ARG A 405 -4.46 0.99 -7.95
CA ARG A 405 -4.34 1.43 -9.36
C ARG A 405 -4.91 2.84 -9.59
N CYS A 406 -4.63 3.71 -8.64
CA CYS A 406 -5.08 5.09 -8.54
C CYS A 406 -6.60 5.27 -8.40
N LYS A 407 -7.37 4.20 -8.20
CA LYS A 407 -8.84 4.24 -8.16
C LYS A 407 -9.39 3.53 -6.94
N ILE A 408 -10.29 4.20 -6.24
CA ILE A 408 -11.03 3.64 -5.11
C ILE A 408 -12.51 3.68 -5.45
N GLN A 409 -13.16 2.53 -5.35
CA GLN A 409 -14.60 2.37 -5.49
C GLN A 409 -15.25 2.35 -4.10
N VAL A 410 -16.34 3.10 -3.94
CA VAL A 410 -17.06 3.24 -2.68
C VAL A 410 -18.55 2.99 -2.91
N PRO A 411 -19.13 1.89 -2.41
CA PRO A 411 -20.57 1.65 -2.47
C PRO A 411 -21.37 2.82 -1.88
N LYS A 412 -22.48 3.19 -2.54
CA LYS A 412 -23.29 4.33 -2.12
C LYS A 412 -23.92 4.14 -0.75
N ASP A 413 -24.30 2.91 -0.42
CA ASP A 413 -25.00 2.53 0.82
C ASP A 413 -24.29 3.02 2.10
N TYR A 414 -22.97 3.28 2.06
CA TYR A 414 -22.22 3.78 3.21
C TYR A 414 -21.31 4.97 2.88
N TYR A 415 -21.48 5.61 1.72
CA TYR A 415 -20.63 6.72 1.31
C TYR A 415 -20.78 7.92 2.26
N GLU A 416 -22.01 8.34 2.55
CA GLU A 416 -22.29 9.54 3.35
C GLU A 416 -21.74 9.40 4.77
N GLU A 417 -21.99 8.27 5.40
CA GLU A 417 -21.58 8.02 6.79
C GLU A 417 -20.07 7.81 6.95
N HIS A 418 -19.43 7.07 6.04
CA HIS A 418 -18.05 6.60 6.26
C HIS A 418 -16.99 7.22 5.35
N PHE A 419 -17.35 7.79 4.21
CA PHE A 419 -16.37 8.22 3.20
C PHE A 419 -16.42 9.70 2.82
N GLU A 420 -17.60 10.33 2.87
CA GLU A 420 -17.78 11.71 2.41
C GLU A 420 -16.82 12.69 3.12
N ARG A 421 -16.54 12.46 4.42
CA ARG A 421 -15.58 13.26 5.18
C ARG A 421 -14.19 13.32 4.53
N TYR A 422 -13.72 12.23 3.94
CA TYR A 422 -12.42 12.17 3.27
C TYR A 422 -12.43 12.92 1.95
N VAL A 423 -13.55 12.85 1.21
CA VAL A 423 -13.74 13.65 -0.02
C VAL A 423 -13.70 15.15 0.30
N ARG A 424 -14.37 15.59 1.37
CA ARG A 424 -14.35 16.99 1.82
C ARG A 424 -12.95 17.44 2.25
N GLN A 425 -12.18 16.56 2.91
CA GLN A 425 -10.78 16.83 3.23
C GLN A 425 -9.92 16.98 1.97
N LEU A 426 -10.11 16.12 0.97
CA LEU A 426 -9.41 16.23 -0.32
C LEU A 426 -9.72 17.56 -1.02
N GLU A 427 -10.99 18.00 -1.03
CA GLU A 427 -11.41 19.28 -1.62
C GLU A 427 -10.73 20.50 -0.98
N THR A 428 -10.30 20.38 0.28
CA THR A 428 -9.57 21.46 0.98
C THR A 428 -8.19 21.71 0.37
N TYR A 429 -7.54 20.65 -0.13
CA TYR A 429 -6.13 20.71 -0.55
C TYR A 429 -5.90 20.48 -2.03
N TYR A 430 -6.86 19.87 -2.73
CA TYR A 430 -6.73 19.42 -4.11
C TYR A 430 -7.94 19.78 -4.95
N GLU A 431 -7.74 19.87 -6.26
CA GLU A 431 -8.83 20.03 -7.21
C GLU A 431 -9.66 18.74 -7.30
N LEU A 432 -10.94 18.80 -6.96
CA LEU A 432 -11.90 17.71 -7.15
C LEU A 432 -12.91 18.05 -8.25
N GLU A 433 -12.98 17.19 -9.26
CA GLU A 433 -14.02 17.21 -10.29
C GLU A 433 -15.10 16.17 -9.94
N ARG A 434 -16.38 16.54 -10.04
CA ARG A 434 -17.53 15.64 -9.81
C ARG A 434 -18.25 15.39 -11.14
N ARG A 435 -18.57 14.13 -11.46
CA ARG A 435 -19.23 13.72 -12.71
C ARG A 435 -20.30 12.67 -12.51
#